data_AF-A0AAD5LT11-F1
#
_entry.id   AF-A0AAD5LT11-F1
#
_cell.length_a   1.000
_cell.length_b   1.000
_cell.length_c   1.000
_cell.angle_alpha   90.00
_cell.angle_beta   90.00
_cell.angle_gamma   90.00
#
_symmetry.space_group_name_H-M   'P 1'
#
loop_
_entity.id
_entity.type
_entity.pdbx_description
1 polymer ?
#
loop_
_entity_poly.entity_id
_entity_poly.type
_entity_poly.pdbx_seq_one_letter_code
_entity_poly.pdbx_strand_id
1 'polypeptide(L)'
;METVLAISNLILGFLVGFTASSSASAEIWGAIFLVVFALLVITKKMKTKRIIIGMAVKASLIGITLLISYSKSLRSNQGLLHDCKLMPAIVYGLQLCNRVALDFFMAICGFLIIVVNSLLAANAFIASKQSPNAIA
;
A
#
# COMPACT_ATOMS: atom_id res chain seq x y z
N MET A 1 -6.13 1.62 18.85
CA MET A 1 -5.20 0.96 17.91
C MET A 1 -5.78 0.86 16.49
N GLU A 2 -7.01 0.34 16.30
CA GLU A 2 -7.65 0.23 14.97
C GLU A 2 -7.72 1.57 14.21
N THR A 3 -8.08 2.68 14.88
CA THR A 3 -8.15 4.01 14.26
C THR A 3 -6.79 4.52 13.77
N VAL A 4 -5.71 4.25 14.52
CA VAL A 4 -4.34 4.65 14.13
C VAL A 4 -3.91 3.90 12.88
N LEU A 5 -4.14 2.59 12.84
CA LEU A 5 -3.85 1.75 11.66
C LEU A 5 -4.70 2.18 10.45
N ALA A 6 -5.95 2.57 10.66
CA ALA A 6 -6.80 3.10 9.60
C ALA A 6 -6.30 4.44 9.05
N ILE A 7 -5.84 5.36 9.91
CA ILE A 7 -5.21 6.62 9.47
C ILE A 7 -3.93 6.34 8.68
N SER A 8 -3.10 5.38 9.11
CA SER A 8 -1.92 4.97 8.33
C SER A 8 -2.31 4.46 6.94
N ASN A 9 -3.37 3.64 6.83
CA ASN A 9 -3.90 3.20 5.54
C ASN A 9 -4.44 4.36 4.68
N LEU A 10 -5.05 5.36 5.30
CA LEU A 10 -5.54 6.55 4.60
C LEU A 10 -4.37 7.31 3.95
N ILE A 11 -3.30 7.53 4.71
CA ILE A 11 -2.09 8.21 4.25
C ILE A 11 -1.41 7.39 3.15
N LEU A 12 -1.25 6.07 3.35
CA LEU A 12 -0.65 5.18 2.36
C LEU A 12 -1.46 5.12 1.06
N GLY A 13 -2.79 5.07 1.16
CA GLY A 13 -3.67 5.12 -0.01
C GLY A 13 -3.53 6.44 -0.78
N PHE A 14 -3.43 7.57 -0.07
CA PHE A 14 -3.17 8.86 -0.70
C PHE A 14 -1.80 8.89 -1.39
N LEU A 15 -0.73 8.48 -0.70
CA LEU A 15 0.62 8.44 -1.25
C LEU A 15 0.68 7.60 -2.53
N VAL A 16 0.17 6.36 -2.49
CA VAL A 16 0.12 5.45 -3.65
C VAL A 16 -0.69 6.05 -4.80
N GLY A 17 -1.81 6.73 -4.50
CA GLY A 17 -2.64 7.36 -5.53
C GLY A 17 -1.95 8.53 -6.25
N PHE A 18 -1.15 9.32 -5.53
CA PHE A 18 -0.42 10.46 -6.11
C PHE A 18 0.84 10.05 -6.87
N THR A 19 1.46 8.94 -6.48
CA THR A 19 2.65 8.40 -7.14
C THR A 19 2.31 7.36 -8.22
N ALA A 20 1.03 7.01 -8.37
CA ALA A 20 0.58 6.06 -9.38
C ALA A 20 0.90 6.56 -10.80
N SER A 21 1.41 5.65 -11.64
CA SER A 21 1.57 5.95 -13.06
C SER A 21 0.20 5.96 -13.75
N SER A 22 -0.03 6.87 -14.70
CA SER A 22 -1.29 6.98 -15.46
C SER A 22 -1.67 5.70 -16.21
N SER A 23 -0.69 4.84 -16.49
CA SER A 23 -0.86 3.54 -17.15
C SER A 23 -1.18 2.38 -16.20
N ALA A 24 -1.07 2.58 -14.88
CA ALA A 24 -1.18 1.52 -13.88
C ALA A 24 -2.52 1.58 -13.15
N SER A 25 -3.58 1.13 -13.83
CA SER A 25 -4.93 1.08 -13.28
C SER A 25 -5.01 0.38 -11.92
N ALA A 26 -4.21 -0.67 -11.70
CA ALA A 26 -4.14 -1.40 -10.43
C ALA A 26 -3.68 -0.52 -9.25
N GLU A 27 -2.79 0.45 -9.47
CA GLU A 27 -2.30 1.37 -8.44
C GLU A 27 -3.39 2.34 -8.01
N ILE A 28 -4.09 2.94 -9.00
CA ILE A 28 -5.18 3.90 -8.77
C ILE A 28 -6.34 3.22 -8.04
N TRP A 29 -6.79 2.05 -8.52
CA TRP A 29 -7.87 1.30 -7.88
C TRP A 29 -7.46 0.78 -6.50
N GLY A 30 -6.20 0.37 -6.32
CA GLY A 30 -5.65 -0.01 -5.03
C GLY A 30 -5.63 1.13 -4.03
N ALA A 31 -5.22 2.33 -4.46
CA ALA A 31 -5.22 3.55 -3.66
C ALA A 31 -6.64 3.95 -3.22
N ILE A 32 -7.59 3.97 -4.15
CA ILE A 32 -9.01 4.25 -3.85
C ILE A 32 -9.54 3.25 -2.83
N PHE A 33 -9.27 1.96 -3.03
CA PHE A 33 -9.68 0.92 -2.10
C PHE A 33 -9.13 1.16 -0.69
N LEU A 34 -7.84 1.49 -0.56
CA LEU A 34 -7.19 1.77 0.74
C LEU A 34 -7.82 2.98 1.44
N VAL A 35 -8.09 4.06 0.71
CA VAL A 35 -8.72 5.27 1.24
C VAL A 35 -10.14 4.99 1.70
N VAL A 36 -10.96 4.35 0.87
CA VAL A 36 -12.35 4.01 1.22
C VAL A 36 -12.39 3.05 2.41
N PHE A 37 -11.55 2.02 2.40
CA PHE A 37 -11.45 1.07 3.51
C PHE A 37 -11.06 1.78 4.81
N ALA A 38 -10.07 2.66 4.79
CA ALA A 38 -9.66 3.46 5.93
C ALA A 38 -10.81 4.32 6.48
N LEU A 39 -11.53 5.03 5.60
CA LEU A 39 -12.67 5.86 5.98
C LEU A 39 -13.80 5.04 6.61
N LEU A 40 -14.08 3.84 6.08
CA LEU A 40 -15.10 2.94 6.65
C LEU A 40 -14.73 2.46 8.06
N VAL A 41 -13.44 2.22 8.32
CA VAL A 41 -12.94 1.86 9.65
C VAL A 41 -12.99 3.06 10.60
N ILE A 42 -12.55 4.24 10.17
CA ILE A 42 -12.54 5.48 10.98
C ILE A 42 -13.98 5.88 11.37
N THR A 43 -14.91 5.83 10.42
CA THR A 43 -16.32 6.18 10.65
C THR A 43 -17.11 5.11 11.38
N LYS A 44 -16.48 3.99 11.76
CA LYS A 44 -17.11 2.83 12.42
C LYS A 44 -18.36 2.30 11.70
N LYS A 45 -18.46 2.51 10.38
CA LYS A 45 -19.58 1.98 9.56
C LYS A 45 -19.54 0.45 9.38
N MET A 46 -18.45 -0.16 9.81
CA MET A 46 -18.17 -1.59 9.71
C MET A 46 -18.75 -2.34 10.90
N LYS A 47 -19.94 -2.92 10.72
CA LYS A 47 -20.69 -3.61 11.79
C LYS A 47 -20.04 -4.91 12.27
N THR A 48 -19.32 -5.62 11.40
CA THR A 48 -18.81 -6.97 11.70
C THR A 48 -17.29 -7.05 11.57
N LYS A 49 -16.62 -7.56 12.61
CA LYS A 49 -15.16 -7.76 12.60
C LYS A 49 -14.67 -8.68 11.49
N ARG A 50 -15.47 -9.67 11.05
CA ARG A 50 -15.16 -10.52 9.87
C ARG A 50 -14.98 -9.70 8.59
N ILE A 51 -15.77 -8.66 8.38
CA ILE A 51 -15.67 -7.80 7.19
C ILE A 51 -14.35 -7.02 7.23
N ILE A 52 -13.95 -6.54 8.41
CA ILE A 52 -12.67 -5.86 8.62
C ILE A 52 -11.50 -6.77 8.28
N ILE A 53 -11.53 -8.02 8.76
CA ILE A 53 -10.51 -9.02 8.46
C ILE A 53 -10.45 -9.28 6.95
N GLY A 54 -11.58 -9.55 6.31
CA GLY A 54 -11.63 -9.84 4.87
C GLY A 54 -11.11 -8.69 4.00
N MET A 55 -11.46 -7.45 4.33
CA MET A 55 -10.97 -6.27 3.62
C MET A 55 -9.50 -5.98 3.91
N ALA A 56 -9.04 -6.20 5.14
CA ALA A 56 -7.62 -6.07 5.48
C ALA A 56 -6.76 -7.10 4.70
N VAL A 57 -7.23 -8.34 4.55
CA VAL A 57 -6.54 -9.35 3.73
C VAL A 57 -6.46 -8.91 2.25
N LYS A 58 -7.55 -8.37 1.70
CA LYS A 58 -7.53 -7.80 0.34
C LYS A 58 -6.55 -6.63 0.22
N ALA A 59 -6.49 -5.74 1.21
CA ALA A 59 -5.54 -4.65 1.24
C ALA A 59 -4.08 -5.15 1.27
N SER A 60 -3.79 -6.20 2.06
CA SER A 60 -2.47 -6.84 2.06
C SER A 60 -2.10 -7.40 0.68
N LEU A 61 -3.06 -7.96 -0.06
CA LEU A 61 -2.82 -8.46 -1.42
C LEU A 61 -2.39 -7.33 -2.37
N ILE A 62 -3.01 -6.15 -2.27
CA ILE A 62 -2.60 -4.95 -3.02
C ILE A 62 -1.16 -4.58 -2.69
N GLY A 63 -0.79 -4.58 -1.40
CA GLY A 63 0.58 -4.32 -0.96
C GLY A 63 1.59 -5.32 -1.54
N ILE A 64 1.24 -6.61 -1.59
CA ILE A 64 2.06 -7.66 -2.21
C ILE A 64 2.24 -7.41 -3.72
N THR A 65 1.16 -7.08 -4.43
CA THR A 65 1.21 -6.77 -5.86
C THR A 65 2.12 -5.58 -6.14
N LEU A 66 2.03 -4.50 -5.35
CA LEU A 66 2.94 -3.36 -5.47
C LEU A 66 4.39 -3.80 -5.24
N LEU A 67 4.65 -4.52 -4.15
CA LEU A 67 6.00 -4.97 -3.80
C LEU A 67 6.62 -5.82 -4.91
N ILE A 68 5.88 -6.77 -5.49
CA ILE A 68 6.36 -7.61 -6.60
C ILE A 68 6.64 -6.77 -7.85
N SER A 69 5.70 -5.91 -8.25
CA SER A 69 5.82 -5.08 -9.45
C SER A 69 7.02 -4.15 -9.39
N TYR A 70 7.17 -3.42 -8.29
CA TYR A 70 8.25 -2.45 -8.12
C TYR A 70 9.59 -3.14 -7.83
N SER A 71 9.62 -4.27 -7.12
CA SER A 71 10.86 -5.06 -6.97
C SER A 71 11.38 -5.57 -8.31
N LYS A 72 10.46 -5.99 -9.20
CA LYS A 72 10.83 -6.42 -10.57
C LYS A 72 11.35 -5.23 -11.39
N SER A 73 10.72 -4.06 -11.29
CA SER A 73 11.19 -2.83 -11.93
C SER A 73 12.61 -2.45 -11.47
N LEU A 74 12.84 -2.47 -10.15
CA LEU A 74 14.16 -2.19 -9.56
C LEU A 74 15.24 -3.15 -10.08
N ARG A 75 14.96 -4.46 -10.12
CA ARG A 75 15.92 -5.45 -10.63
C ARG A 75 16.22 -5.25 -12.12
N SER A 76 15.23 -4.86 -12.92
CA SER A 76 15.42 -4.55 -14.34
C SER A 76 16.23 -3.26 -14.56
N ASN A 77 16.10 -2.29 -13.64
CA ASN A 77 16.74 -0.98 -13.74
C ASN A 77 18.10 -0.91 -13.01
N GLN A 78 18.51 -1.98 -12.29
CA GLN A 78 19.78 -2.05 -11.57
C GLN A 78 21.00 -1.85 -12.49
N GLY A 79 20.94 -2.29 -13.75
CA GLY A 79 22.00 -2.01 -14.72
C GLY A 79 22.13 -0.52 -15.07
N LEU A 80 21.01 0.21 -15.09
CA LEU A 80 20.97 1.64 -15.45
C LEU A 80 21.34 2.58 -14.28
N LEU A 81 21.32 2.07 -13.05
CA LEU A 81 21.82 2.79 -11.85
C LEU A 81 23.33 3.03 -11.91
N HIS A 82 24.09 2.12 -12.54
CA HIS A 82 25.54 2.27 -12.71
C HIS A 82 25.89 3.40 -13.68
N ASP A 83 25.03 3.65 -14.67
CA ASP A 83 25.17 4.72 -15.68
C ASP A 83 24.60 6.07 -15.23
N CYS A 84 23.82 6.13 -14.14
CA CYS A 84 23.35 7.40 -13.57
C CYS A 84 24.49 8.31 -13.09
N LYS A 85 25.68 7.76 -12.82
CA LYS A 85 26.90 8.55 -12.50
C LYS A 85 27.63 9.07 -13.74
N LEU A 86 27.41 8.49 -14.93
CA LEU A 86 28.27 8.70 -16.09
C LEU A 86 27.69 9.63 -17.17
N MET A 87 26.37 9.86 -17.20
CA MET A 87 25.73 10.72 -18.21
C MET A 87 25.32 12.10 -17.67
N PRO A 88 26.10 13.18 -17.96
CA PRO A 88 25.60 14.55 -17.84
C PRO A 88 24.76 14.88 -19.08
N ALA A 89 23.59 14.26 -19.21
CA ALA A 89 22.59 14.61 -20.21
C ALA A 89 21.38 15.19 -19.48
N ILE A 90 21.26 16.52 -19.54
CA ILE A 90 20.60 17.45 -18.61
C ILE A 90 19.06 17.27 -18.51
N VAL A 91 18.46 16.22 -19.08
CA VAL A 91 17.01 15.92 -18.98
C VAL A 91 16.71 14.42 -18.76
N TYR A 92 17.40 13.51 -19.46
CA TYR A 92 17.06 12.07 -19.43
C TYR A 92 17.64 11.32 -18.22
N GLY A 93 18.84 11.66 -17.75
CA GLY A 93 19.46 11.00 -16.59
C GLY A 93 18.74 11.33 -15.27
N LEU A 94 18.25 12.56 -15.15
CA LEU A 94 17.50 13.02 -13.98
C LEU A 94 16.14 12.31 -13.86
N GLN A 95 15.44 12.09 -14.98
CA GLN A 95 14.18 11.36 -15.01
C GLN A 95 14.35 9.88 -14.65
N LEU A 96 15.44 9.24 -15.08
CA LEU A 96 15.70 7.84 -14.77
C LEU A 96 15.99 7.62 -13.28
N CYS A 97 16.85 8.47 -12.69
CA CYS A 97 17.17 8.38 -11.26
C CYS A 97 15.93 8.67 -10.39
N ASN A 98 15.12 9.65 -10.79
CA ASN A 98 13.86 9.95 -10.10
C ASN A 98 12.87 8.77 -10.17
N ARG A 99 12.83 8.05 -11.29
CA ARG A 99 11.99 6.86 -11.47
C ARG A 99 12.42 5.68 -10.59
N VAL A 100 13.73 5.44 -10.47
CA VAL A 100 14.26 4.40 -9.57
C VAL A 100 13.99 4.71 -8.10
N ALA A 101 14.16 5.98 -7.70
CA ALA A 101 13.82 6.41 -6.35
C ALA A 101 12.32 6.25 -6.05
N LEU A 102 11.46 6.55 -7.03
CA LEU A 102 10.01 6.36 -6.93
C LEU A 102 9.64 4.88 -6.85
N ASP A 103 10.25 4.01 -7.65
CA ASP A 103 10.02 2.56 -7.58
C ASP A 103 10.41 1.99 -6.20
N PHE A 104 11.51 2.47 -5.61
CA PHE A 104 11.92 2.09 -4.26
C PHE A 104 10.94 2.59 -3.20
N PHE A 105 10.49 3.83 -3.31
CA PHE A 105 9.45 4.39 -2.44
C PHE A 105 8.15 3.57 -2.52
N MET A 106 7.72 3.19 -3.72
CA MET A 106 6.52 2.39 -3.92
C MET A 106 6.64 0.97 -3.37
N ALA A 107 7.82 0.36 -3.46
CA ALA A 107 8.09 -0.93 -2.81
C ALA A 107 7.96 -0.82 -1.27
N ILE A 108 8.46 0.28 -0.67
CA ILE A 108 8.30 0.55 0.77
C ILE A 108 6.83 0.76 1.12
N CYS A 109 6.08 1.54 0.33
CA CYS A 109 4.64 1.71 0.52
C CYS A 109 3.91 0.36 0.47
N GLY A 110 4.25 -0.50 -0.50
CA GLY A 110 3.71 -1.86 -0.60
C GLY A 110 3.98 -2.68 0.67
N PHE A 111 5.21 -2.64 1.20
CA PHE A 111 5.55 -3.30 2.46
C PHE A 111 4.76 -2.76 3.65
N LEU A 112 4.67 -1.43 3.80
CA LEU A 112 3.93 -0.80 4.89
C LEU A 112 2.43 -1.14 4.82
N ILE A 113 1.84 -1.19 3.63
CA ILE A 113 0.46 -1.63 3.42
C ILE A 113 0.28 -3.06 3.96
N ILE A 114 1.19 -3.99 3.66
CA ILE A 114 1.12 -5.36 4.18
C ILE A 114 1.15 -5.36 5.71
N VAL A 115 2.08 -4.63 6.32
CA VAL A 115 2.26 -4.61 7.78
C VAL A 115 1.04 -4.00 8.48
N VAL A 116 0.59 -2.83 8.05
CA VAL A 116 -0.54 -2.11 8.65
C VAL A 116 -1.81 -2.95 8.56
N ASN A 117 -2.09 -3.56 7.41
CA ASN A 117 -3.30 -4.36 7.21
C ASN A 117 -3.24 -5.71 7.94
N SER A 118 -2.07 -6.33 8.04
CA SER A 118 -1.89 -7.56 8.84
C SER A 118 -2.14 -7.29 10.33
N LEU A 119 -1.64 -6.16 10.86
CA LEU A 119 -1.92 -5.75 12.24
C LEU A 119 -3.41 -5.42 12.45
N LEU A 120 -4.05 -4.79 11.47
CA LEU A 120 -5.48 -4.50 11.53
C LEU A 120 -6.31 -5.79 11.56
N ALA A 121 -5.97 -6.77 10.72
CA ALA A 121 -6.61 -8.08 10.70
C ALA A 121 -6.41 -8.84 12.02
N ALA A 122 -5.19 -8.86 12.55
CA ALA A 122 -4.87 -9.49 13.83
C ALA A 122 -5.67 -8.86 14.98
N ASN A 123 -5.72 -7.54 15.06
CA ASN A 123 -6.50 -6.82 16.07
C ASN A 123 -8.00 -7.11 15.96
N ALA A 124 -8.55 -7.09 14.75
CA ALA A 124 -9.96 -7.41 14.52
C ALA A 124 -10.28 -8.87 14.89
N PHE A 125 -9.35 -9.80 14.63
CA PHE A 125 -9.48 -11.21 14.99
C PHE A 125 -9.46 -11.43 16.50
N ILE A 126 -8.51 -10.82 17.21
CA ILE A 126 -8.43 -10.88 18.68
C ILE A 126 -9.71 -10.32 19.31
N ALA A 127 -10.16 -9.15 18.84
CA ALA A 127 -11.41 -8.54 19.30
C ALA A 127 -12.63 -9.44 19.03
N SER A 128 -12.66 -10.15 17.90
CA SER A 128 -13.75 -11.09 17.58
C SER A 128 -13.79 -12.32 18.49
N LYS A 129 -12.64 -12.75 19.02
CA LYS A 129 -12.57 -13.87 19.99
C LYS A 129 -12.95 -13.46 21.41
N GLN A 130 -12.72 -12.20 21.79
CA GLN A 130 -13.04 -11.71 23.15
C GLN A 130 -14.53 -11.43 23.38
N SER A 131 -15.34 -11.26 22.32
CA SER A 131 -16.80 -11.09 22.45
C SER A 131 -17.56 -12.05 21.53
N PRO A 132 -17.63 -13.35 21.90
CA PRO A 132 -18.33 -14.36 21.10
C PRO A 132 -19.85 -14.13 21.02
N ASN A 133 -20.42 -13.27 21.89
CA ASN A 133 -21.87 -12.98 21.94
C ASN A 133 -22.31 -11.77 21.11
N ALA A 134 -21.41 -11.08 20.40
CA ALA A 134 -21.78 -10.03 19.44
C ALA A 134 -22.07 -10.60 18.03
N ILE A 135 -22.24 -11.92 17.93
CA ILE A 135 -22.64 -12.65 16.74
C ILE A 135 -24.15 -12.91 16.83
N ALA A 136 -24.93 -11.84 16.87
CA ALA A 136 -26.37 -11.85 16.62
C ALA A 136 -26.74 -10.54 15.92
#